data_AF-A0A954KQH0-F1
#
_entry.id   AF-A0A954KQH0-F1
#
_cell.length_a   1.000
_cell.length_b   1.000
_cell.length_c   1.000
_cell.angle_alpha   90.00
_cell.angle_beta   90.00
_cell.angle_gamma   90.00
#
_symmetry.space_group_name_H-M   'P 1'
#
loop_
_entity.id
_entity.type
_entity.pdbx_description
1 polymer ?
#
loop_
_entity_poly.entity_id
_entity_poly.type
_entity_poly.pdbx_seq_one_letter_code
_entity_poly.pdbx_strand_id
1 'polypeptide(L)'
;MRALMFAGIFYLSATISVQAQLIQVEQNFSKDPGWDHYQNRIVGTEMPRVIQDFGWRRTNFTGTGPGEIGGRVDNSRRQAYYALPLGKPLTFNDELSASGKLAVKHIGQRGVAYIGFFNSHRHTWRVWSSMGFRMWEEGRQGQIMFDWMSTDWQGRGAETAILLDPDGTVHDWSFRYEPDAKPDPVWRDKNLEQIITSQSGNGRPIEIQGENFLLEKLKKLEPQVTATELRRRLLQLRDQGLIEYFHRHDQHRWWKRSNPEESHGRVILQFDNEVPYVIWFDKEIRNAPALFDRFGLFNIARFGENVEVYLGDLVVNGEQIELSEDPHWEGKNNESEYMEPNFHGMQSYGWSQTNWAGKKTGEIGGLFWHTEPQDPLFSFYGDQIGKLTLEDPIQFSGSISFASGMTDAGGYFGYFNQEDELLEIKEDETDGNYPYKNMMGIRIADLTRVGYYFKPTLFDADGKKTETNCGVFTPDNRQHQFTFKYDPDANGGIGKVTVALDGKSSEFNLSKEQRESGALFDHFGLINVRSGGHSIEYYLDDISYTANYPDGKKPEFKPQTYVEVPYPVESAGRRY
;
A
#
# COMPACT_ATOMS: atom_id res chain seq x y z
N MET A 1 -19.80 -25.16 -88.96
CA MET A 1 -19.92 -23.85 -88.28
C MET A 1 -21.38 -23.54 -88.01
N ARG A 2 -21.77 -23.45 -86.73
CA ARG A 2 -22.86 -22.59 -86.21
C ARG A 2 -22.43 -22.20 -84.80
N ALA A 3 -22.47 -20.92 -84.46
CA ALA A 3 -22.14 -20.43 -83.12
C ALA A 3 -23.42 -20.13 -82.34
N LEU A 4 -23.42 -20.41 -81.04
CA LEU A 4 -24.36 -19.81 -80.10
C LEU A 4 -23.59 -18.86 -79.20
N MET A 5 -24.11 -17.64 -79.02
CA MET A 5 -23.71 -16.76 -77.94
C MET A 5 -24.42 -17.19 -76.66
N PHE A 6 -23.68 -17.25 -75.55
CA PHE A 6 -24.26 -17.24 -74.20
C PHE A 6 -24.03 -15.85 -73.59
N ALA A 7 -25.10 -15.19 -73.17
CA ALA A 7 -25.01 -13.95 -72.39
C ALA A 7 -24.96 -14.31 -70.89
N GLY A 8 -23.81 -14.08 -70.25
CA GLY A 8 -23.65 -14.29 -68.81
C GLY A 8 -24.18 -13.10 -68.03
N ILE A 9 -25.21 -13.30 -67.20
CA ILE A 9 -25.69 -12.30 -66.24
C ILE A 9 -24.84 -12.41 -64.97
N PHE A 10 -23.97 -11.43 -64.74
CA PHE A 10 -23.26 -11.29 -63.47
C PHE A 10 -24.18 -10.66 -62.42
N TYR A 11 -24.52 -11.42 -61.38
CA TYR A 11 -25.04 -10.84 -60.14
C TYR A 11 -23.88 -10.23 -59.36
N LEU A 12 -23.86 -8.91 -59.22
CA LEU A 12 -23.01 -8.25 -58.23
C LEU A 12 -23.64 -8.45 -56.84
N SER A 13 -23.08 -9.38 -56.06
CA SER A 13 -23.36 -9.49 -54.64
C SER A 13 -22.76 -8.30 -53.90
N ALA A 14 -23.53 -7.23 -53.73
CA ALA A 14 -23.11 -6.07 -52.95
C ALA A 14 -23.06 -6.42 -51.46
N THR A 15 -21.86 -6.79 -50.98
CA THR A 15 -21.58 -6.90 -49.55
C THR A 15 -21.66 -5.51 -48.91
N ILE A 16 -22.77 -5.24 -48.21
CA ILE A 16 -22.90 -4.05 -47.38
C ILE A 16 -21.90 -4.20 -46.23
N SER A 17 -20.81 -3.44 -46.28
CA SER A 17 -19.95 -3.24 -45.12
C SER A 17 -20.76 -2.46 -44.08
N VAL A 18 -21.14 -3.13 -42.99
CA VAL A 18 -21.70 -2.43 -41.81
C VAL A 18 -20.52 -1.73 -41.15
N GLN A 19 -20.34 -0.45 -41.50
CA GLN A 19 -19.31 0.38 -40.92
C GLN A 19 -19.55 0.48 -39.41
N ALA A 20 -18.59 0.00 -38.61
CA ALA A 20 -18.74 -0.12 -37.17
C ALA A 20 -19.02 1.25 -36.54
N GLN A 21 -20.04 1.32 -35.69
CA GLN A 21 -20.54 2.55 -35.11
C GLN A 21 -20.21 2.60 -33.62
N LEU A 22 -19.50 3.65 -33.21
CA LEU A 22 -19.28 3.96 -31.80
C LEU A 22 -20.61 4.18 -31.09
N ILE A 23 -20.82 3.47 -29.98
CA ILE A 23 -21.98 3.60 -29.11
C ILE A 23 -21.56 3.97 -27.69
N GLN A 24 -22.50 4.49 -26.89
CA GLN A 24 -22.38 4.50 -25.44
C GLN A 24 -23.13 3.29 -24.86
N VAL A 25 -22.50 2.60 -23.92
CA VAL A 25 -23.07 1.45 -23.22
C VAL A 25 -23.28 1.83 -21.77
N GLU A 26 -24.54 1.78 -21.34
CA GLU A 26 -24.97 2.08 -19.97
C GLU A 26 -25.08 0.77 -19.16
N GLN A 27 -24.47 0.73 -17.96
CA GLN A 27 -24.52 -0.39 -17.02
C GLN A 27 -24.80 0.08 -15.59
N ASN A 28 -25.96 -0.32 -15.06
CA ASN A 28 -26.39 -0.06 -13.67
C ASN A 28 -26.28 -1.29 -12.76
N PHE A 29 -25.54 -2.31 -13.23
CA PHE A 29 -25.17 -3.57 -12.57
C PHE A 29 -26.24 -4.28 -11.71
N SER A 30 -27.53 -4.02 -11.94
CA SER A 30 -28.65 -4.67 -11.22
C SER A 30 -28.74 -6.19 -11.45
N LYS A 31 -27.91 -6.71 -12.37
CA LYS A 31 -27.53 -8.12 -12.57
C LYS A 31 -26.08 -8.17 -13.04
N ASP A 32 -25.45 -9.33 -12.94
CA ASP A 32 -24.17 -9.60 -13.61
C ASP A 32 -24.33 -9.37 -15.13
N PRO A 33 -23.52 -8.51 -15.78
CA PRO A 33 -23.55 -8.35 -17.23
C PRO A 33 -22.98 -9.56 -17.98
N GLY A 34 -22.26 -10.47 -17.29
CA GLY A 34 -21.59 -11.61 -17.90
C GLY A 34 -20.33 -11.23 -18.68
N TRP A 35 -19.57 -10.27 -18.16
CA TRP A 35 -18.35 -9.76 -18.77
C TRP A 35 -17.23 -10.82 -18.84
N ASP A 36 -16.28 -10.58 -19.75
CA ASP A 36 -15.11 -11.43 -19.87
C ASP A 36 -14.20 -11.26 -18.65
N HIS A 37 -13.57 -12.35 -18.23
CA HIS A 37 -12.86 -12.37 -16.94
C HIS A 37 -11.81 -13.47 -16.86
N TYR A 38 -10.80 -13.22 -16.04
CA TYR A 38 -9.71 -14.16 -15.75
C TYR A 38 -9.18 -13.91 -14.34
N GLN A 39 -9.05 -14.96 -13.52
CA GLN A 39 -8.51 -14.96 -12.15
C GLN A 39 -9.04 -13.86 -11.19
N ASN A 40 -10.15 -13.18 -11.50
CA ASN A 40 -10.71 -12.10 -10.69
C ASN A 40 -11.41 -12.57 -9.39
N ARG A 41 -11.78 -13.86 -9.32
CA ARG A 41 -12.36 -14.53 -8.14
C ARG A 41 -11.49 -15.73 -7.74
N ILE A 42 -10.51 -15.49 -6.87
CA ILE A 42 -9.71 -16.53 -6.24
C ILE A 42 -10.36 -16.95 -4.91
N VAL A 43 -10.44 -18.25 -4.67
CA VAL A 43 -10.89 -18.86 -3.42
C VAL A 43 -9.69 -19.55 -2.78
N GLY A 44 -9.40 -19.22 -1.52
CA GLY A 44 -8.31 -19.84 -0.79
C GLY A 44 -8.68 -21.21 -0.24
N THR A 45 -7.90 -22.23 -0.60
CA THR A 45 -7.93 -23.54 0.07
C THR A 45 -6.82 -23.63 1.12
N GLU A 46 -6.96 -24.54 2.08
CA GLU A 46 -5.95 -24.78 3.14
C GLU A 46 -5.60 -23.54 3.99
N MET A 47 -6.53 -22.58 4.08
CA MET A 47 -6.37 -21.35 4.87
C MET A 47 -6.03 -21.65 6.34
N PRO A 48 -5.10 -20.90 6.97
CA PRO A 48 -4.74 -21.10 8.36
C PRO A 48 -5.84 -20.63 9.31
N ARG A 49 -5.84 -21.21 10.51
CA ARG A 49 -6.67 -20.76 11.63
C ARG A 49 -5.93 -19.65 12.39
N VAL A 50 -6.52 -18.46 12.40
CA VAL A 50 -6.09 -17.32 13.20
C VAL A 50 -6.66 -17.45 14.61
N ILE A 51 -5.83 -17.21 15.61
CA ILE A 51 -6.16 -17.23 17.03
C ILE A 51 -5.65 -15.93 17.65
N GLN A 52 -6.55 -15.00 17.93
CA GLN A 52 -6.26 -13.88 18.81
C GLN A 52 -6.60 -14.31 20.24
N ASP A 53 -5.61 -14.34 21.12
CA ASP A 53 -5.79 -14.65 22.54
C ASP A 53 -4.89 -13.73 23.38
N PHE A 54 -5.25 -12.45 23.42
CA PHE A 54 -4.53 -11.43 24.15
C PHE A 54 -5.46 -10.42 24.84
N GLY A 55 -4.99 -9.86 25.95
CA GLY A 55 -5.74 -8.91 26.76
C GLY A 55 -5.07 -8.67 28.10
N TRP A 56 -5.83 -8.35 29.14
CA TRP A 56 -5.31 -8.52 30.51
C TRP A 56 -5.23 -10.01 30.86
N ARG A 57 -4.14 -10.42 31.49
CA ARG A 57 -3.89 -11.81 31.90
C ARG A 57 -3.38 -11.83 33.33
N ARG A 58 -3.93 -12.74 34.16
CA ARG A 58 -3.48 -12.99 35.55
C ARG A 58 -2.21 -13.86 35.56
N THR A 59 -1.16 -13.34 34.94
CA THR A 59 0.17 -13.95 34.78
C THR A 59 1.24 -13.00 35.34
N ASN A 60 2.51 -13.39 35.27
CA ASN A 60 3.64 -12.58 35.75
C ASN A 60 4.94 -12.89 34.98
N PHE A 61 4.85 -12.94 33.64
CA PHE A 61 6.01 -13.12 32.77
C PHE A 61 6.95 -11.91 32.78
N THR A 62 6.40 -10.72 33.02
CA THR A 62 7.18 -9.47 33.18
C THR A 62 7.80 -9.29 34.57
N GLY A 63 7.44 -10.11 35.56
CA GLY A 63 7.95 -10.00 36.94
C GLY A 63 7.40 -8.79 37.73
N THR A 64 6.42 -8.05 37.19
CA THR A 64 5.98 -6.75 37.71
C THR A 64 4.82 -6.81 38.71
N GLY A 65 4.00 -7.86 38.68
CA GLY A 65 2.76 -7.91 39.48
C GLY A 65 1.95 -9.19 39.30
N PRO A 66 0.70 -9.25 39.79
CA PRO A 66 -0.16 -10.42 39.64
C PRO A 66 -1.02 -10.38 38.35
N GLY A 67 -0.78 -9.40 37.46
CA GLY A 67 -1.42 -9.30 36.15
C GLY A 67 -0.68 -8.34 35.22
N GLU A 68 -0.88 -8.52 33.92
CA GLU A 68 -0.12 -7.87 32.84
C GLU A 68 -0.95 -7.85 31.54
N ILE A 69 -0.60 -6.99 30.57
CA ILE A 69 -1.27 -6.89 29.26
C ILE A 69 -0.49 -7.71 28.23
N GLY A 70 -1.07 -8.78 27.71
CA GLY A 70 -0.35 -9.67 26.79
C GLY A 70 -1.12 -10.90 26.35
N GLY A 71 -0.39 -11.83 25.75
CA GLY A 71 -0.88 -13.07 25.16
C GLY A 71 -0.46 -13.20 23.69
N ARG A 72 -1.19 -14.04 22.96
CA ARG A 72 -0.95 -14.39 21.56
C ARG A 72 -1.64 -13.40 20.62
N VAL A 73 -0.85 -12.75 19.78
CA VAL A 73 -1.27 -11.85 18.70
C VAL A 73 -0.93 -12.49 17.36
N ASP A 74 -1.94 -12.82 16.56
CA ASP A 74 -1.75 -13.37 15.21
C ASP A 74 -1.73 -12.24 14.16
N ASN A 75 -0.79 -12.30 13.22
CA ASN A 75 -0.87 -11.52 11.98
C ASN A 75 -2.15 -11.90 11.22
N SER A 76 -3.02 -10.92 10.95
CA SER A 76 -4.25 -11.15 10.20
C SER A 76 -4.80 -9.86 9.63
N ARG A 77 -5.45 -9.92 8.46
CA ARG A 77 -6.09 -8.73 7.88
C ARG A 77 -7.26 -8.18 8.69
N ARG A 78 -7.84 -8.96 9.61
CA ARG A 78 -8.85 -8.45 10.53
C ARG A 78 -8.16 -7.73 11.68
N GLN A 79 -8.54 -6.47 11.89
CA GLN A 79 -8.11 -5.67 13.02
C GLN A 79 -8.44 -6.35 14.35
N ALA A 80 -7.44 -6.47 15.22
CA ALA A 80 -7.59 -6.85 16.62
C ALA A 80 -6.78 -5.91 17.55
N TYR A 81 -7.33 -5.59 18.72
CA TYR A 81 -6.65 -4.82 19.77
C TYR A 81 -7.23 -5.06 21.18
N TYR A 82 -6.41 -4.82 22.21
CA TYR A 82 -6.83 -4.59 23.59
C TYR A 82 -6.17 -3.30 24.08
N ALA A 83 -6.97 -2.26 24.31
CA ALA A 83 -6.43 -0.90 24.40
C ALA A 83 -7.23 0.06 25.30
N LEU A 84 -6.50 0.93 26.01
CA LEU A 84 -7.01 2.04 26.80
C LEU A 84 -7.71 3.08 25.89
N PRO A 85 -9.00 3.39 26.11
CA PRO A 85 -9.66 4.52 25.48
C PRO A 85 -9.10 5.85 25.98
N LEU A 86 -8.63 6.71 25.07
CA LEU A 86 -8.12 8.03 25.42
C LEU A 86 -9.29 9.01 25.59
N GLY A 87 -9.38 9.68 26.76
CA GLY A 87 -10.49 10.59 27.10
C GLY A 87 -10.65 11.81 26.17
N LYS A 88 -9.62 12.12 25.38
CA LYS A 88 -9.70 12.90 24.14
C LYS A 88 -8.74 12.28 23.10
N PRO A 89 -9.01 12.42 21.79
CA PRO A 89 -8.01 12.09 20.79
C PRO A 89 -6.75 12.97 20.90
N LEU A 90 -5.59 12.38 20.59
CA LEU A 90 -4.28 13.03 20.57
C LEU A 90 -3.75 13.12 19.13
N THR A 91 -2.75 13.96 18.90
CA THR A 91 -2.24 14.33 17.57
C THR A 91 -0.70 14.45 17.57
N PHE A 92 -0.08 14.70 16.41
CA PHE A 92 1.34 15.09 16.34
C PHE A 92 1.66 16.47 16.99
N ASN A 93 0.69 17.17 17.59
CA ASN A 93 0.92 18.38 18.38
C ASN A 93 1.00 18.11 19.89
N ASP A 94 0.57 16.94 20.35
CA ASP A 94 0.57 16.57 21.76
C ASP A 94 1.91 15.92 22.13
N GLU A 95 2.41 16.13 23.35
CA GLU A 95 3.45 15.26 23.89
C GLU A 95 2.86 13.87 24.15
N LEU A 96 3.59 12.83 23.75
CA LEU A 96 3.21 11.44 23.95
C LEU A 96 4.34 10.70 24.63
N SER A 97 4.03 9.82 25.58
CA SER A 97 5.01 8.88 26.13
C SER A 97 4.37 7.57 26.55
N ALA A 98 5.16 6.51 26.51
CA ALA A 98 4.84 5.28 27.22
C ALA A 98 6.12 4.56 27.65
N SER A 99 6.05 3.80 28.73
CA SER A 99 7.14 2.96 29.23
C SER A 99 6.60 1.78 30.02
N GLY A 100 7.48 0.82 30.30
CA GLY A 100 7.22 -0.28 31.21
C GLY A 100 8.20 -1.42 30.98
N LYS A 101 7.77 -2.64 31.28
CA LYS A 101 8.51 -3.87 30.96
C LYS A 101 7.86 -4.63 29.81
N LEU A 102 8.68 -5.33 29.03
CA LEU A 102 8.28 -6.21 27.92
C LEU A 102 8.92 -7.58 28.13
N ALA A 103 8.14 -8.64 27.99
CA ALA A 103 8.64 -10.01 27.86
C ALA A 103 8.15 -10.62 26.54
N VAL A 104 9.05 -11.25 25.78
CA VAL A 104 8.74 -11.93 24.52
C VAL A 104 8.79 -13.44 24.75
N LYS A 105 7.69 -14.15 24.47
CA LYS A 105 7.55 -15.60 24.72
C LYS A 105 7.55 -16.45 23.46
N HIS A 106 7.19 -15.86 22.32
CA HIS A 106 7.21 -16.50 21.02
C HIS A 106 7.29 -15.47 19.90
N ILE A 107 7.99 -15.80 18.82
CA ILE A 107 7.88 -15.11 17.53
C ILE A 107 7.92 -16.14 16.40
N GLY A 108 6.84 -16.21 15.64
CA GLY A 108 6.73 -17.06 14.44
C GLY A 108 7.18 -16.32 13.18
N GLN A 109 7.26 -17.04 12.06
CA GLN A 109 7.69 -16.52 10.76
C GLN A 109 6.93 -15.25 10.39
N ARG A 110 7.65 -14.15 10.15
CA ARG A 110 7.08 -12.82 9.81
C ARG A 110 6.08 -12.27 10.86
N GLY A 111 6.05 -12.80 12.08
CA GLY A 111 5.15 -12.36 13.14
C GLY A 111 5.38 -10.91 13.56
N VAL A 112 4.30 -10.18 13.86
CA VAL A 112 4.32 -8.77 14.27
C VAL A 112 3.33 -8.48 15.40
N ALA A 113 3.80 -7.83 16.45
CA ALA A 113 2.96 -7.19 17.46
C ALA A 113 3.27 -5.69 17.54
N TYR A 114 2.24 -4.86 17.67
CA TYR A 114 2.36 -3.40 17.84
C TYR A 114 2.01 -2.96 19.26
N ILE A 115 2.79 -2.01 19.78
CA ILE A 115 2.56 -1.33 21.06
C ILE A 115 2.65 0.18 20.83
N GLY A 116 1.60 0.92 21.20
CA GLY A 116 1.60 2.38 21.10
C GLY A 116 0.23 3.02 20.93
N PHE A 117 0.23 4.25 20.40
CA PHE A 117 -0.94 5.07 20.14
C PHE A 117 -1.48 4.80 18.73
N PHE A 118 -2.80 4.65 18.56
CA PHE A 118 -3.42 4.35 17.26
C PHE A 118 -4.86 4.84 17.16
N ASN A 119 -5.46 4.69 15.98
CA ASN A 119 -6.88 4.94 15.75
C ASN A 119 -7.70 3.64 15.66
N SER A 120 -8.72 3.53 16.52
CA SER A 120 -9.61 2.38 16.64
C SER A 120 -10.41 2.03 15.38
N HIS A 121 -10.55 2.97 14.43
CA HIS A 121 -11.41 2.83 13.26
C HIS A 121 -10.82 1.93 12.15
N ARG A 122 -9.48 1.92 11.97
CA ARG A 122 -8.84 1.26 10.81
C ARG A 122 -7.39 0.84 11.11
N HIS A 123 -7.09 -0.45 10.97
CA HIS A 123 -5.71 -0.94 10.81
C HIS A 123 -5.38 -1.18 9.33
N THR A 124 -4.10 -1.08 9.01
CA THR A 124 -3.46 -1.43 7.72
C THR A 124 -2.08 -2.01 8.09
N TRP A 125 -1.27 -2.51 7.15
CA TRP A 125 0.06 -3.01 7.50
C TRP A 125 1.03 -1.90 7.95
N ARG A 126 0.84 -0.65 7.48
CA ARG A 126 1.26 0.54 8.23
C ARG A 126 0.00 1.05 8.92
N VAL A 127 -0.10 0.92 10.25
CA VAL A 127 -1.38 1.14 10.95
C VAL A 127 -1.80 2.61 10.81
N TRP A 128 -3.01 2.85 10.32
CA TRP A 128 -3.47 4.17 9.92
C TRP A 128 -3.69 5.06 11.13
N SER A 129 -3.24 6.33 11.06
CA SER A 129 -3.30 7.28 12.17
C SER A 129 -2.74 6.68 13.48
N SER A 130 -1.44 6.35 13.50
CA SER A 130 -0.74 5.74 14.64
C SER A 130 0.64 6.32 14.91
N MET A 131 1.16 6.07 16.11
CA MET A 131 2.54 6.25 16.52
C MET A 131 2.89 5.20 17.59
N GLY A 132 3.88 4.36 17.32
CA GLY A 132 4.30 3.31 18.27
C GLY A 132 5.45 2.48 17.72
N PHE A 133 5.84 1.46 18.48
CA PHE A 133 6.79 0.46 17.98
C PHE A 133 6.07 -0.83 17.60
N ARG A 134 6.53 -1.48 16.53
CA ARG A 134 6.31 -2.90 16.32
C ARG A 134 7.55 -3.69 16.74
N MET A 135 7.31 -4.92 17.15
CA MET A 135 8.29 -5.98 17.02
C MET A 135 8.03 -6.74 15.72
N TRP A 136 9.08 -7.12 15.01
CA TRP A 136 9.04 -7.78 13.70
C TRP A 136 10.03 -8.94 13.68
N GLU A 137 9.67 -10.08 13.08
CA GLU A 137 10.58 -11.23 12.98
C GLU A 137 11.74 -10.98 12.01
N GLU A 138 12.96 -10.99 12.54
CA GLU A 138 14.23 -10.94 11.79
C GLU A 138 15.12 -12.06 12.34
N GLY A 139 15.29 -13.14 11.58
CA GLY A 139 16.23 -14.22 11.91
C GLY A 139 15.87 -15.02 13.16
N ARG A 140 14.57 -15.16 13.48
CA ARG A 140 14.00 -15.70 14.74
C ARG A 140 14.10 -14.78 15.97
N GLN A 141 14.62 -13.57 15.84
CA GLN A 141 14.58 -12.56 16.91
C GLN A 141 13.51 -11.51 16.62
N GLY A 142 13.03 -10.84 17.67
CA GLY A 142 12.13 -9.71 17.58
C GLY A 142 12.90 -8.41 17.35
N GLN A 143 13.00 -7.95 16.11
CA GLN A 143 13.54 -6.64 15.78
C GLN A 143 12.52 -5.55 16.15
N ILE A 144 12.92 -4.58 16.97
CA ILE A 144 12.08 -3.41 17.24
C ILE A 144 12.19 -2.41 16.09
N MET A 145 11.05 -1.91 15.63
CA MET A 145 10.94 -0.85 14.63
C MET A 145 9.92 0.18 15.11
N PHE A 146 10.22 1.48 14.98
CA PHE A 146 9.28 2.54 15.36
C PHE A 146 8.59 3.09 14.12
N ASP A 147 7.26 3.07 14.06
CA ASP A 147 6.47 3.58 12.94
C ASP A 147 5.52 4.71 13.38
N TRP A 148 5.14 5.53 12.40
CA TRP A 148 4.03 6.46 12.53
C TRP A 148 3.34 6.70 11.19
N MET A 149 2.05 7.02 11.24
CA MET A 149 1.25 7.38 10.08
C MET A 149 0.20 8.42 10.44
N SER A 150 -0.05 9.36 9.54
CA SER A 150 -1.13 10.36 9.64
C SER A 150 -2.49 9.83 9.11
N THR A 151 -3.56 10.58 9.33
CA THR A 151 -4.89 10.31 8.76
C THR A 151 -4.95 10.50 7.24
N ASP A 152 -4.10 11.38 6.68
CA ASP A 152 -3.86 11.54 5.24
C ASP A 152 -2.73 10.63 4.72
N TRP A 153 -2.48 9.50 5.41
CA TRP A 153 -1.65 8.37 4.96
C TRP A 153 -0.17 8.69 4.72
N GLN A 154 0.32 9.81 5.24
CA GLN A 154 1.75 10.11 5.29
C GLN A 154 2.39 9.19 6.34
N GLY A 155 3.27 8.27 5.92
CA GLY A 155 3.76 7.20 6.80
C GLY A 155 5.27 6.98 6.71
N ARG A 156 5.95 6.92 7.86
CA ARG A 156 7.39 6.66 7.97
C ARG A 156 7.67 5.74 9.17
N GLY A 157 8.88 5.22 9.24
CA GLY A 157 9.38 4.48 10.39
C GLY A 157 10.90 4.34 10.36
N ALA A 158 11.48 3.85 11.44
CA ALA A 158 12.89 3.53 11.58
C ALA A 158 13.06 2.07 12.05
N GLU A 159 13.81 1.28 11.28
CA GLU A 159 14.23 -0.06 11.66
C GLU A 159 15.48 0.04 12.57
N THR A 160 15.44 -0.58 13.75
CA THR A 160 16.51 -0.44 14.78
C THR A 160 17.44 -1.66 14.81
N ALA A 161 18.56 -1.56 15.54
CA ALA A 161 19.40 -2.72 15.88
C ALA A 161 19.07 -3.31 17.26
N ILE A 162 17.87 -3.06 17.79
CA ILE A 162 17.35 -3.73 18.98
C ILE A 162 16.72 -5.05 18.51
N LEU A 163 17.31 -6.16 18.91
CA LEU A 163 16.87 -7.53 18.64
C LEU A 163 16.62 -8.21 19.99
N LEU A 164 15.40 -8.72 20.19
CA LEU A 164 14.99 -9.38 21.42
C LEU A 164 14.83 -10.89 21.20
N ASP A 165 15.35 -11.71 22.10
CA ASP A 165 15.17 -13.16 22.06
C ASP A 165 13.80 -13.58 22.60
N PRO A 166 13.10 -14.54 21.96
CA PRO A 166 11.79 -15.01 22.40
C PRO A 166 11.85 -16.01 23.57
N ASP A 167 12.77 -15.83 24.51
CA ASP A 167 12.99 -16.74 25.64
C ASP A 167 12.18 -16.37 26.90
N GLY A 168 11.72 -15.12 27.00
CA GLY A 168 11.02 -14.54 28.15
C GLY A 168 11.90 -13.71 29.06
N THR A 169 13.09 -13.31 28.61
CA THR A 169 13.84 -12.21 29.20
C THR A 169 12.95 -10.96 29.29
N VAL A 170 13.05 -10.26 30.42
CA VAL A 170 12.27 -9.05 30.71
C VAL A 170 13.14 -7.85 30.39
N HIS A 171 12.67 -7.05 29.43
CA HIS A 171 13.32 -5.83 28.98
C HIS A 171 12.61 -4.60 29.54
N ASP A 172 13.38 -3.60 29.97
CA ASP A 172 12.87 -2.27 30.31
C ASP A 172 12.76 -1.44 29.03
N TRP A 173 11.61 -0.80 28.77
CA TRP A 173 11.41 -0.01 27.56
C TRP A 173 10.74 1.33 27.82
N SER A 174 11.04 2.32 26.96
CA SER A 174 10.34 3.60 26.93
C SER A 174 10.36 4.23 25.54
N PHE A 175 9.34 5.03 25.24
CA PHE A 175 9.44 6.08 24.23
C PHE A 175 8.83 7.40 24.69
N ARG A 176 9.38 8.51 24.20
CA ARG A 176 8.81 9.86 24.30
C ARG A 176 8.81 10.52 22.93
N TYR A 177 7.68 11.12 22.57
CA TYR A 177 7.54 12.06 21.47
C TYR A 177 7.53 13.49 22.02
N GLU A 178 8.48 14.30 21.54
CA GLU A 178 8.61 15.71 21.89
C GLU A 178 8.26 16.53 20.65
N PRO A 179 7.01 17.04 20.51
CA PRO A 179 6.49 17.60 19.26
C PRO A 179 7.17 18.91 18.85
N ASP A 180 7.71 19.65 19.82
CA ASP A 180 8.33 20.97 19.59
C ASP A 180 9.87 20.92 19.59
N ALA A 181 10.45 19.72 19.64
CA ALA A 181 11.88 19.53 19.50
C ALA A 181 12.37 20.00 18.12
N LYS A 182 13.53 20.67 18.09
CA LYS A 182 14.17 21.19 16.87
C LYS A 182 15.63 20.74 16.82
N PRO A 183 16.14 20.32 15.67
CA PRO A 183 17.55 19.98 15.53
C PRO A 183 18.40 21.25 15.53
N ASP A 184 19.71 21.07 15.75
CA ASP A 184 20.68 22.13 15.55
C ASP A 184 21.32 21.94 14.16
N PRO A 185 21.03 22.80 13.16
CA PRO A 185 21.54 22.64 11.80
C PRO A 185 23.07 22.88 11.66
N VAL A 186 23.78 23.28 12.72
CA VAL A 186 25.21 23.62 12.65
C VAL A 186 26.08 22.36 12.61
N TRP A 187 26.48 21.93 11.41
CA TRP A 187 27.52 20.91 11.22
C TRP A 187 28.85 21.33 11.86
N ARG A 188 29.22 20.68 12.98
CA ARG A 188 30.48 20.93 13.70
C ARG A 188 31.62 20.01 13.24
N ASP A 189 31.33 18.73 12.99
CA ASP A 189 32.30 17.82 12.38
C ASP A 189 32.31 18.02 10.85
N LYS A 190 33.32 18.78 10.38
CA LYS A 190 33.50 19.10 8.96
C LYS A 190 34.01 17.92 8.12
N ASN A 191 34.66 16.93 8.74
CA ASN A 191 35.13 15.74 8.04
C ASN A 191 33.93 14.80 7.74
N LEU A 192 33.04 14.60 8.72
CA LEU A 192 31.78 13.89 8.52
C LEU A 192 30.82 14.64 7.59
N GLU A 193 30.75 15.97 7.66
CA GLU A 193 30.02 16.77 6.68
C GLU A 193 30.53 16.53 5.25
N GLN A 194 31.83 16.33 5.05
CA GLN A 194 32.40 16.07 3.72
C GLN A 194 32.12 14.65 3.21
N ILE A 195 32.06 13.62 4.06
CA ILE A 195 32.05 12.22 3.62
C ILE A 195 30.68 11.53 3.61
N ILE A 196 29.74 11.95 4.47
CA ILE A 196 28.40 11.34 4.58
C ILE A 196 27.56 11.76 3.36
N THR A 197 26.95 10.79 2.69
CA THR A 197 26.17 11.06 1.46
C THR A 197 24.76 11.57 1.78
N SER A 198 24.14 12.27 0.83
CA SER A 198 22.71 12.62 0.85
C SER A 198 21.82 11.58 0.16
N GLN A 199 22.32 10.35 -0.04
CA GLN A 199 21.57 9.28 -0.70
C GLN A 199 20.83 8.42 0.32
N SER A 200 19.50 8.33 0.22
CA SER A 200 18.63 7.56 1.12
C SER A 200 18.75 6.03 0.93
N GLY A 201 18.42 5.25 1.97
CA GLY A 201 18.69 3.81 2.05
C GLY A 201 17.93 2.83 1.13
N ASN A 202 16.83 3.25 0.50
CA ASN A 202 15.99 2.35 -0.31
C ASN A 202 16.46 2.29 -1.77
N GLY A 203 16.72 1.08 -2.29
CA GLY A 203 17.03 0.84 -3.70
C GLY A 203 18.37 1.41 -4.19
N ARG A 204 19.37 1.53 -3.30
CA ARG A 204 20.69 2.11 -3.62
C ARG A 204 21.85 1.25 -3.11
N PRO A 205 23.07 1.39 -3.67
CA PRO A 205 24.26 0.70 -3.20
C PRO A 205 24.47 0.95 -1.70
N ILE A 206 24.46 -0.11 -0.90
CA ILE A 206 24.62 -0.04 0.56
C ILE A 206 26.03 0.42 0.94
N GLU A 207 27.02 0.06 0.14
CA GLU A 207 28.45 0.24 0.40
C GLU A 207 28.73 1.70 0.71
N ILE A 208 28.05 2.64 0.05
CA ILE A 208 28.26 4.08 0.23
C ILE A 208 27.58 4.69 1.47
N GLN A 209 26.80 3.90 2.23
CA GLN A 209 26.07 4.28 3.45
C GLN A 209 26.56 3.56 4.71
N GLY A 210 27.32 2.46 4.55
CA GLY A 210 27.80 1.62 5.65
C GLY A 210 28.96 2.22 6.44
N GLU A 211 29.05 1.87 7.72
CA GLU A 211 30.09 2.41 8.63
C GLU A 211 31.52 2.08 8.19
N ASN A 212 31.78 0.92 7.59
CA ASN A 212 33.11 0.56 7.08
C ASN A 212 33.61 1.53 5.99
N PHE A 213 32.73 1.93 5.06
CA PHE A 213 33.04 2.90 4.01
C PHE A 213 33.21 4.32 4.55
N LEU A 214 32.37 4.71 5.52
CA LEU A 214 32.54 5.98 6.23
C LEU A 214 33.86 6.00 7.01
N LEU A 215 34.27 4.88 7.60
CA LEU A 215 35.55 4.72 8.30
C LEU A 215 36.75 4.79 7.34
N GLU A 216 36.70 4.12 6.19
CA GLU A 216 37.73 4.21 5.15
C GLU A 216 37.88 5.61 4.58
N LYS A 217 36.77 6.35 4.43
CA LYS A 217 36.81 7.75 4.02
C LYS A 217 37.36 8.64 5.14
N LEU A 218 36.89 8.48 6.38
CA LEU A 218 37.32 9.32 7.50
C LEU A 218 38.81 9.12 7.80
N LYS A 219 39.34 7.89 7.69
CA LYS A 219 40.78 7.60 7.84
C LYS A 219 41.68 8.31 6.82
N LYS A 220 41.15 8.82 5.71
CA LYS A 220 41.90 9.65 4.74
C LYS A 220 42.03 11.11 5.18
N LEU A 221 41.24 11.54 6.17
CA LEU A 221 41.27 12.87 6.80
C LEU A 221 41.84 12.80 8.24
N GLU A 222 41.51 11.73 8.97
CA GLU A 222 41.91 11.47 10.36
C GLU A 222 42.51 10.05 10.49
N PRO A 223 43.80 9.83 10.18
CA PRO A 223 44.40 8.49 10.09
C PRO A 223 44.34 7.62 11.36
N GLN A 224 44.09 8.22 12.52
CA GLN A 224 44.01 7.53 13.83
C GLN A 224 42.57 7.22 14.27
N VAL A 225 41.55 7.51 13.46
CA VAL A 225 40.15 7.31 13.86
C VAL A 225 39.76 5.83 13.94
N THR A 226 39.01 5.47 14.97
CA THR A 226 38.52 4.11 15.24
C THR A 226 37.05 3.96 14.82
N ALA A 227 36.59 2.72 14.65
CA ALA A 227 35.16 2.44 14.39
C ALA A 227 34.27 2.95 15.53
N THR A 228 34.69 2.77 16.78
CA THR A 228 34.00 3.26 17.99
C THR A 228 33.86 4.79 17.99
N GLU A 229 34.93 5.51 17.63
CA GLU A 229 34.92 6.98 17.54
C GLU A 229 34.03 7.48 16.39
N LEU A 230 34.04 6.80 15.23
CA LEU A 230 33.09 7.07 14.14
C LEU A 230 31.64 6.88 14.61
N ARG A 231 31.31 5.71 15.16
CA ARG A 231 29.95 5.39 15.65
C ARG A 231 29.47 6.42 16.69
N ARG A 232 30.34 6.80 17.64
CA ARG A 232 30.07 7.83 18.65
C ARG A 232 29.72 9.19 18.03
N ARG A 233 30.43 9.61 16.98
CA ARG A 233 30.14 10.85 16.25
C ARG A 233 28.89 10.77 15.38
N LEU A 234 28.65 9.63 14.72
CA LEU A 234 27.43 9.42 13.93
C LEU A 234 26.17 9.48 14.81
N LEU A 235 26.20 8.85 15.99
CA LEU A 235 25.15 8.98 17.00
C LEU A 235 24.94 10.45 17.41
N GLN A 236 26.01 11.21 17.66
CA GLN A 236 25.89 12.65 17.96
C GLN A 236 25.27 13.46 16.82
N LEU A 237 25.58 13.17 15.54
CA LEU A 237 24.97 13.83 14.38
C LEU A 237 23.49 13.45 14.19
N ARG A 238 23.10 12.21 14.53
CA ARG A 238 21.70 11.76 14.56
C ARG A 238 20.94 12.46 15.67
N ASP A 239 21.51 12.54 16.86
CA ASP A 239 20.87 13.16 18.03
C ASP A 239 20.78 14.68 17.89
N GLN A 240 21.71 15.29 17.14
CA GLN A 240 21.65 16.66 16.66
C GLN A 240 20.60 16.87 15.54
N GLY A 241 20.22 15.81 14.83
CA GLY A 241 19.20 15.80 13.77
C GLY A 241 19.70 16.18 12.37
N LEU A 242 20.99 15.94 12.11
CA LEU A 242 21.66 16.21 10.83
C LEU A 242 21.70 14.99 9.89
N ILE A 243 21.67 13.78 10.43
CA ILE A 243 21.69 12.51 9.66
C ILE A 243 20.59 11.57 10.13
N GLU A 244 20.08 10.75 9.22
CA GLU A 244 19.26 9.59 9.57
C GLU A 244 20.14 8.39 9.94
N TYR A 245 19.56 7.48 10.71
CA TYR A 245 20.10 6.15 11.01
C TYR A 245 19.05 5.10 10.69
N PHE A 246 19.46 4.00 10.07
CA PHE A 246 18.60 2.87 9.74
C PHE A 246 19.38 1.56 9.87
N HIS A 247 18.77 0.53 10.44
CA HIS A 247 19.37 -0.80 10.57
C HIS A 247 18.44 -1.89 10.06
N ARG A 248 18.95 -2.72 9.14
CA ARG A 248 18.19 -3.80 8.49
C ARG A 248 19.14 -4.88 7.99
N HIS A 249 18.83 -6.16 8.17
CA HIS A 249 19.64 -7.29 7.65
C HIS A 249 21.13 -7.17 8.04
N ASP A 250 21.40 -6.95 9.33
CA ASP A 250 22.73 -6.75 9.95
C ASP A 250 23.54 -5.56 9.38
N GLN A 251 22.86 -4.51 8.90
CA GLN A 251 23.50 -3.40 8.19
C GLN A 251 23.12 -2.04 8.74
N HIS A 252 24.08 -1.36 9.39
CA HIS A 252 23.98 0.04 9.79
C HIS A 252 24.15 0.97 8.59
N ARG A 253 23.13 1.80 8.30
CA ARG A 253 23.11 2.76 7.18
C ARG A 253 22.91 4.19 7.68
N TRP A 254 23.66 5.13 7.11
CA TRP A 254 23.66 6.54 7.52
C TRP A 254 23.66 7.48 6.31
N TRP A 255 22.84 8.53 6.34
CA TRP A 255 22.80 9.56 5.28
C TRP A 255 22.34 10.92 5.82
N LYS A 256 22.71 12.01 5.12
CA LYS A 256 22.30 13.38 5.47
C LYS A 256 20.80 13.58 5.33
N ARG A 257 20.21 14.27 6.30
CA ARG A 257 18.84 14.82 6.20
C ARG A 257 18.89 16.03 5.26
N SER A 258 17.88 16.20 4.40
CA SER A 258 17.92 17.21 3.33
C SER A 258 17.76 18.64 3.87
N ASN A 259 16.70 18.86 4.66
CA ASN A 259 16.34 20.15 5.23
C ASN A 259 16.25 20.01 6.77
N PRO A 260 17.36 19.78 7.48
CA PRO A 260 17.32 19.56 8.93
C PRO A 260 16.70 20.77 9.66
N GLU A 261 17.02 22.00 9.25
CA GLU A 261 16.46 23.24 9.80
C GLU A 261 14.93 23.39 9.69
N GLU A 262 14.27 22.65 8.79
CA GLU A 262 12.81 22.61 8.68
C GLU A 262 12.15 21.55 9.58
N SER A 263 12.94 20.63 10.13
CA SER A 263 12.45 19.48 10.91
C SER A 263 11.90 19.92 12.27
N HIS A 264 10.82 19.27 12.70
CA HIS A 264 10.10 19.63 13.91
C HIS A 264 9.47 18.39 14.54
N GLY A 265 9.72 18.17 15.82
CA GLY A 265 9.34 16.96 16.54
C GLY A 265 10.40 15.86 16.46
N ARG A 266 10.56 15.11 17.56
CA ARG A 266 11.38 13.89 17.59
C ARG A 266 10.78 12.81 18.47
N VAL A 267 11.08 11.56 18.16
CA VAL A 267 10.91 10.41 19.05
C VAL A 267 12.25 10.08 19.67
N ILE A 268 12.24 9.76 20.97
CA ILE A 268 13.32 9.08 21.68
C ILE A 268 12.76 7.71 22.08
N LEU A 269 13.37 6.63 21.62
CA LEU A 269 13.03 5.24 21.96
C LEU A 269 14.22 4.60 22.69
N GLN A 270 14.00 3.91 23.81
CA GLN A 270 15.07 3.28 24.59
C GLN A 270 14.64 1.91 25.13
N PHE A 271 15.57 0.97 25.12
CA PHE A 271 15.46 -0.35 25.75
C PHE A 271 16.64 -0.55 26.71
N ASP A 272 16.44 -1.23 27.83
CA ASP A 272 17.42 -1.70 28.83
C ASP A 272 18.41 -0.65 29.37
N ASN A 273 18.06 0.64 29.26
CA ASN A 273 18.91 1.81 29.51
C ASN A 273 20.12 1.93 28.56
N GLU A 274 20.14 1.17 27.47
CA GLU A 274 21.13 1.28 26.38
C GLU A 274 21.02 2.60 25.60
N VAL A 275 21.95 2.86 24.68
CA VAL A 275 21.96 4.09 23.88
C VAL A 275 20.63 4.27 23.12
N PRO A 276 19.85 5.34 23.36
CA PRO A 276 18.54 5.51 22.77
C PRO A 276 18.58 5.71 21.25
N TYR A 277 17.45 5.50 20.60
CA TYR A 277 17.18 5.80 19.21
C TYR A 277 16.45 7.15 19.13
N VAL A 278 17.14 8.15 18.58
CA VAL A 278 16.54 9.45 18.28
C VAL A 278 16.13 9.49 16.81
N ILE A 279 14.85 9.77 16.57
CA ILE A 279 14.23 9.75 15.23
C ILE A 279 13.54 11.10 15.01
N TRP A 280 13.88 11.79 13.92
CA TRP A 280 13.46 13.18 13.67
C TRP A 280 12.36 13.29 12.63
N PHE A 281 11.30 14.03 12.95
CA PHE A 281 10.18 14.26 12.05
C PHE A 281 10.51 15.39 11.06
N ASP A 282 10.09 15.21 9.80
CA ASP A 282 10.09 16.31 8.83
C ASP A 282 8.90 17.26 9.05
N LYS A 283 8.93 18.39 8.34
CA LYS A 283 7.94 19.46 8.49
C LYS A 283 6.56 19.01 8.00
N GLU A 284 6.53 18.22 6.95
CA GLU A 284 5.32 17.68 6.33
C GLU A 284 4.57 16.78 7.31
N ILE A 285 5.24 15.75 7.86
CA ILE A 285 4.60 14.78 8.75
C ILE A 285 4.23 15.38 10.11
N ARG A 286 5.02 16.31 10.64
CA ARG A 286 4.70 17.01 11.90
C ARG A 286 3.46 17.92 11.79
N ASN A 287 3.17 18.42 10.59
CA ASN A 287 1.96 19.21 10.31
C ASN A 287 0.82 18.37 9.71
N ALA A 288 1.03 17.08 9.46
CA ALA A 288 0.00 16.19 8.95
C ALA A 288 -1.10 15.92 9.99
N PRO A 289 -2.38 15.82 9.60
CA PRO A 289 -3.47 15.53 10.53
C PRO A 289 -3.35 14.13 11.11
N ALA A 290 -3.34 13.99 12.43
CA ALA A 290 -3.35 12.72 13.15
C ALA A 290 -4.48 12.67 14.18
N LEU A 291 -4.96 11.47 14.51
CA LEU A 291 -6.08 11.24 15.42
C LEU A 291 -5.88 9.92 16.18
N PHE A 292 -5.12 9.93 17.27
CA PHE A 292 -4.94 8.75 18.13
C PHE A 292 -6.04 8.74 19.19
N ASP A 293 -6.86 7.68 19.26
CA ASP A 293 -7.94 7.56 20.24
C ASP A 293 -7.77 6.34 21.18
N ARG A 294 -6.74 5.52 20.95
CA ARG A 294 -6.37 4.36 21.77
C ARG A 294 -4.88 4.34 22.07
N PHE A 295 -4.52 3.73 23.20
CA PHE A 295 -3.17 3.20 23.47
C PHE A 295 -3.27 1.72 23.88
N GLY A 296 -2.44 0.84 23.33
CA GLY A 296 -2.41 -0.55 23.78
C GLY A 296 -1.64 -1.52 22.88
N LEU A 297 -2.00 -2.80 22.98
CA LEU A 297 -1.46 -3.91 22.18
C LEU A 297 -2.40 -4.18 20.99
N PHE A 298 -1.84 -4.31 19.79
CA PHE A 298 -2.62 -4.54 18.57
C PHE A 298 -1.89 -5.36 17.49
N ASN A 299 -2.66 -5.95 16.58
CA ASN A 299 -2.14 -6.70 15.44
C ASN A 299 -1.87 -5.81 14.20
N ILE A 300 -1.01 -6.32 13.31
CA ILE A 300 -0.81 -5.77 11.97
C ILE A 300 -1.85 -6.34 10.99
N ALA A 301 -2.37 -5.53 10.07
CA ALA A 301 -3.18 -6.02 8.95
C ALA A 301 -2.28 -6.56 7.82
N ARG A 302 -1.49 -7.59 8.11
CA ARG A 302 -0.61 -8.31 7.18
C ARG A 302 -0.69 -9.82 7.46
N PHE A 303 -0.03 -10.63 6.63
CA PHE A 303 0.13 -12.07 6.86
C PHE A 303 1.45 -12.38 7.57
N GLY A 304 1.51 -13.55 8.19
CA GLY A 304 2.62 -14.05 9.00
C GLY A 304 2.07 -15.06 10.00
N GLU A 305 2.93 -15.54 10.89
CA GLU A 305 2.52 -16.31 12.06
C GLU A 305 2.21 -15.38 13.26
N ASN A 306 2.32 -15.91 14.47
CA ASN A 306 1.94 -15.25 15.71
C ASN A 306 3.13 -14.70 16.48
N VAL A 307 2.85 -13.81 17.43
CA VAL A 307 3.79 -13.34 18.44
C VAL A 307 3.13 -13.47 19.81
N GLU A 308 3.88 -13.93 20.80
CA GLU A 308 3.42 -13.92 22.20
C GLU A 308 4.25 -12.90 22.99
N VAL A 309 3.58 -11.84 23.49
CA VAL A 309 4.21 -10.73 24.22
C VAL A 309 3.44 -10.40 25.50
N TYR A 310 4.13 -9.88 26.50
CA TYR A 310 3.53 -9.39 27.75
C TYR A 310 4.13 -8.05 28.16
N LEU A 311 3.27 -7.16 28.66
CA LEU A 311 3.57 -5.79 29.06
C LEU A 311 3.15 -5.58 30.52
N GLY A 312 4.08 -5.10 31.34
CA GLY A 312 3.88 -4.87 32.78
C GLY A 312 4.50 -3.54 33.21
N ASP A 313 4.21 -3.11 34.44
CA ASP A 313 4.68 -1.82 34.99
C ASP A 313 4.44 -0.64 34.02
N LEU A 314 3.25 -0.62 33.40
CA LEU A 314 2.93 0.30 32.31
C LEU A 314 2.71 1.72 32.82
N VAL A 315 3.36 2.69 32.18
CA VAL A 315 3.11 4.12 32.32
C VAL A 315 2.76 4.68 30.96
N VAL A 316 1.68 5.47 30.86
CA VAL A 316 1.19 6.10 29.62
C VAL A 316 0.97 7.58 29.87
N ASN A 317 1.65 8.45 29.09
CA ASN A 317 1.63 9.91 29.25
C ASN A 317 1.92 10.41 30.69
N GLY A 318 2.66 9.62 31.48
CA GLY A 318 2.97 9.90 32.89
C GLY A 318 1.98 9.34 33.91
N GLU A 319 0.90 8.69 33.48
CA GLU A 319 -0.06 7.98 34.34
C GLU A 319 0.34 6.50 34.47
N GLN A 320 0.52 6.02 35.71
CA GLN A 320 0.76 4.60 35.99
C GLN A 320 -0.54 3.81 35.79
N ILE A 321 -0.48 2.75 35.01
CA ILE A 321 -1.58 1.80 34.83
C ILE A 321 -1.52 0.75 35.95
N GLU A 322 -2.60 0.64 36.72
CA GLU A 322 -2.81 -0.46 37.66
C GLU A 322 -3.20 -1.73 36.90
N LEU A 323 -2.54 -2.86 37.19
CA LEU A 323 -2.68 -4.13 36.47
C LEU A 323 -2.87 -5.34 37.40
N SER A 324 -2.97 -5.14 38.72
CA SER A 324 -3.19 -6.24 39.68
C SER A 324 -4.60 -6.85 39.61
N GLU A 325 -5.54 -6.13 39.01
CA GLU A 325 -6.84 -6.58 38.52
C GLU A 325 -7.00 -6.12 37.05
N ASP A 326 -8.05 -6.59 36.36
CA ASP A 326 -8.28 -6.21 34.96
C ASP A 326 -8.66 -4.71 34.86
N PRO A 327 -7.91 -3.88 34.11
CA PRO A 327 -8.25 -2.48 33.93
C PRO A 327 -9.45 -2.24 33.00
N HIS A 328 -10.10 -3.30 32.50
CA HIS A 328 -11.30 -3.27 31.66
C HIS A 328 -11.13 -2.37 30.42
N TRP A 329 -9.99 -2.54 29.73
CA TRP A 329 -9.69 -1.85 28.48
C TRP A 329 -10.61 -2.33 27.34
N GLU A 330 -10.65 -1.55 26.25
CA GLU A 330 -11.51 -1.88 25.12
C GLU A 330 -10.89 -2.98 24.26
N GLY A 331 -11.57 -4.13 24.21
CA GLY A 331 -11.24 -5.26 23.35
C GLY A 331 -12.01 -5.25 22.03
N LYS A 332 -11.30 -5.48 20.93
CA LYS A 332 -11.87 -5.72 19.59
C LYS A 332 -11.17 -6.93 18.99
N ASN A 333 -11.89 -8.03 18.76
CA ASN A 333 -11.38 -9.29 18.19
C ASN A 333 -10.14 -9.90 18.88
N ASN A 334 -9.74 -9.42 20.06
CA ASN A 334 -8.52 -9.84 20.77
C ASN A 334 -8.64 -11.21 21.46
N GLU A 335 -9.88 -11.68 21.66
CA GLU A 335 -10.21 -13.04 22.08
C GLU A 335 -11.13 -13.62 21.00
N SER A 336 -10.55 -14.10 19.89
CA SER A 336 -11.31 -14.60 18.75
C SER A 336 -10.56 -15.66 17.93
N GLU A 337 -11.32 -16.57 17.32
CA GLU A 337 -10.81 -17.64 16.47
C GLU A 337 -11.56 -17.63 15.12
N TYR A 338 -10.82 -17.66 14.01
CA TYR A 338 -11.40 -17.68 12.66
C TYR A 338 -10.42 -18.19 11.61
N MET A 339 -10.91 -18.59 10.44
CA MET A 339 -10.05 -18.86 9.27
C MET A 339 -9.64 -17.53 8.63
N GLU A 340 -8.35 -17.36 8.31
CA GLU A 340 -7.84 -16.11 7.69
C GLU A 340 -8.62 -15.79 6.40
N PRO A 341 -9.20 -14.58 6.25
CA PRO A 341 -10.07 -14.27 5.11
C PRO A 341 -9.40 -14.19 3.72
N ASN A 342 -8.08 -14.01 3.58
CA ASN A 342 -7.38 -14.09 2.27
C ASN A 342 -5.84 -14.20 2.42
N PHE A 343 -5.12 -14.24 1.29
CA PHE A 343 -3.65 -14.16 1.21
C PHE A 343 -3.22 -13.18 0.10
N HIS A 344 -1.92 -12.91 -0.04
CA HIS A 344 -1.39 -12.00 -1.07
C HIS A 344 -1.65 -12.51 -2.50
N GLY A 345 -2.28 -11.69 -3.33
CA GLY A 345 -2.68 -12.07 -4.69
C GLY A 345 -4.03 -12.81 -4.76
N MET A 346 -4.74 -13.01 -3.64
CA MET A 346 -6.12 -13.53 -3.65
C MET A 346 -7.10 -12.45 -4.11
N GLN A 347 -7.17 -12.26 -5.43
CA GLN A 347 -8.12 -11.35 -6.07
C GLN A 347 -9.56 -11.75 -5.74
N SER A 348 -10.42 -10.79 -5.42
CA SER A 348 -11.86 -11.04 -5.29
C SER A 348 -12.65 -9.79 -5.71
N TYR A 349 -12.69 -9.55 -7.02
CA TYR A 349 -13.42 -8.46 -7.63
C TYR A 349 -14.19 -8.89 -8.89
N GLY A 350 -15.08 -8.01 -9.38
CA GLY A 350 -16.01 -8.27 -10.48
C GLY A 350 -17.43 -7.87 -10.08
N TRP A 351 -18.46 -8.33 -10.78
CA TRP A 351 -19.84 -8.06 -10.36
C TRP A 351 -20.17 -8.71 -9.00
N SER A 352 -20.84 -7.98 -8.11
CA SER A 352 -21.25 -8.45 -6.79
C SER A 352 -22.53 -7.78 -6.28
N GLN A 353 -23.17 -8.39 -5.28
CA GLN A 353 -24.44 -7.93 -4.69
C GLN A 353 -24.24 -6.97 -3.51
N THR A 354 -23.35 -5.98 -3.67
CA THR A 354 -23.13 -4.87 -2.72
C THR A 354 -23.75 -3.56 -3.26
N ASN A 355 -23.54 -2.45 -2.55
CA ASN A 355 -24.03 -1.12 -2.93
C ASN A 355 -23.17 0.02 -2.32
N TRP A 356 -21.84 -0.12 -2.37
CA TRP A 356 -20.87 0.86 -1.88
C TRP A 356 -20.77 2.09 -2.79
N ALA A 357 -20.74 1.87 -4.11
CA ALA A 357 -20.85 2.91 -5.12
C ALA A 357 -22.31 3.11 -5.56
N GLY A 358 -23.10 2.04 -5.59
CA GLY A 358 -24.49 2.07 -6.05
C GLY A 358 -25.53 2.55 -5.03
N LYS A 359 -26.69 2.98 -5.54
CA LYS A 359 -27.92 3.22 -4.72
C LYS A 359 -28.84 1.99 -4.64
N LYS A 360 -28.48 0.91 -5.32
CA LYS A 360 -29.20 -0.36 -5.39
C LYS A 360 -28.18 -1.48 -5.24
N THR A 361 -28.67 -2.69 -4.94
CA THR A 361 -27.84 -3.90 -4.93
C THR A 361 -27.40 -4.26 -6.35
N GLY A 362 -26.09 -4.41 -6.54
CA GLY A 362 -25.47 -4.77 -7.81
C GLY A 362 -24.50 -3.69 -8.29
N GLU A 363 -23.21 -4.01 -8.29
CA GLU A 363 -22.11 -3.13 -8.71
C GLU A 363 -20.87 -3.97 -9.09
N ILE A 364 -19.87 -3.38 -9.74
CA ILE A 364 -18.59 -4.06 -10.03
C ILE A 364 -17.48 -3.55 -9.11
N GLY A 365 -16.60 -4.44 -8.66
CA GLY A 365 -15.50 -4.08 -7.77
C GLY A 365 -15.23 -5.18 -6.76
N GLY A 366 -14.54 -4.81 -5.68
CA GLY A 366 -14.11 -5.72 -4.62
C GLY A 366 -12.62 -5.58 -4.32
N LEU A 367 -12.00 -6.67 -3.87
CA LEU A 367 -10.62 -6.70 -3.40
C LEU A 367 -9.64 -6.92 -4.55
N PHE A 368 -8.79 -5.93 -4.79
CA PHE A 368 -7.67 -5.96 -5.73
C PHE A 368 -6.36 -6.11 -4.97
N TRP A 369 -5.54 -7.08 -5.33
CA TRP A 369 -4.14 -7.16 -4.92
C TRP A 369 -3.22 -6.65 -6.02
N HIS A 370 -2.23 -5.86 -5.63
CA HIS A 370 -0.99 -5.81 -6.39
C HIS A 370 -0.36 -7.20 -6.45
N THR A 371 0.25 -7.52 -7.58
CA THR A 371 1.02 -8.74 -7.80
C THR A 371 2.38 -8.39 -8.41
N GLU A 372 3.33 -9.32 -8.35
CA GLU A 372 4.67 -9.16 -8.90
C GLU A 372 4.66 -9.25 -10.46
N PRO A 373 5.77 -8.95 -11.17
CA PRO A 373 5.84 -9.07 -12.64
C PRO A 373 5.98 -10.54 -13.07
N GLN A 374 6.89 -11.25 -12.39
CA GLN A 374 7.32 -12.63 -12.62
C GLN A 374 6.27 -13.66 -12.19
N ASP A 375 5.02 -13.50 -12.62
CA ASP A 375 3.93 -14.37 -12.19
C ASP A 375 2.74 -14.30 -13.18
N PRO A 376 2.09 -15.43 -13.51
CA PRO A 376 0.80 -15.44 -14.21
C PRO A 376 -0.37 -15.08 -13.26
N LEU A 377 -0.15 -14.14 -12.33
CA LEU A 377 -1.14 -13.58 -11.40
C LEU A 377 -1.80 -12.30 -11.97
N PHE A 378 -1.81 -12.16 -13.30
CA PHE A 378 -2.67 -11.21 -13.99
C PHE A 378 -4.14 -11.64 -13.87
N SER A 379 -5.04 -10.67 -13.79
CA SER A 379 -6.48 -10.88 -13.65
C SER A 379 -7.25 -9.68 -14.20
N PHE A 380 -8.45 -9.91 -14.74
CA PHE A 380 -9.36 -8.84 -15.18
C PHE A 380 -10.83 -9.25 -15.07
N TYR A 381 -11.72 -8.25 -15.13
CA TYR A 381 -13.18 -8.40 -15.33
C TYR A 381 -13.68 -7.21 -16.16
N GLY A 382 -14.05 -7.42 -17.44
CA GLY A 382 -14.33 -6.34 -18.39
C GLY A 382 -15.13 -6.74 -19.63
N ASP A 383 -15.79 -5.77 -20.24
CA ASP A 383 -16.58 -5.95 -21.46
C ASP A 383 -15.67 -6.08 -22.69
N GLN A 384 -16.03 -6.97 -23.62
CA GLN A 384 -15.37 -7.08 -24.93
C GLN A 384 -15.93 -6.02 -25.87
N ILE A 385 -15.31 -4.84 -25.89
CA ILE A 385 -15.82 -3.63 -26.56
C ILE A 385 -15.63 -3.61 -28.08
N GLY A 386 -14.96 -4.61 -28.66
CA GLY A 386 -14.59 -4.63 -30.08
C GLY A 386 -13.19 -4.05 -30.28
N LYS A 387 -13.07 -2.96 -31.06
CA LYS A 387 -11.79 -2.27 -31.30
C LYS A 387 -11.95 -0.76 -31.21
N LEU A 388 -11.20 -0.14 -30.30
CA LEU A 388 -10.99 1.31 -30.22
C LEU A 388 -9.51 1.64 -30.36
N THR A 389 -9.22 2.86 -30.78
CA THR A 389 -7.87 3.40 -31.02
C THR A 389 -7.78 4.85 -30.55
N LEU A 390 -6.59 5.46 -30.66
CA LEU A 390 -6.42 6.90 -30.39
C LEU A 390 -7.04 7.83 -31.45
N GLU A 391 -7.57 7.29 -32.55
CA GLU A 391 -8.41 8.05 -33.49
C GLU A 391 -9.87 8.19 -33.01
N ASP A 392 -10.30 7.35 -32.06
CA ASP A 392 -11.70 7.28 -31.62
C ASP A 392 -11.97 8.22 -30.41
N PRO A 393 -13.12 8.92 -30.36
CA PRO A 393 -13.56 9.64 -29.17
C PRO A 393 -13.99 8.67 -28.06
N ILE A 394 -13.10 8.49 -27.08
CA ILE A 394 -13.32 7.63 -25.92
C ILE A 394 -13.88 8.45 -24.75
N GLN A 395 -14.98 8.02 -24.16
CA GLN A 395 -15.48 8.56 -22.90
C GLN A 395 -15.99 7.45 -21.98
N PHE A 396 -15.93 7.70 -20.68
CA PHE A 396 -16.58 6.88 -19.66
C PHE A 396 -16.84 7.69 -18.39
N SER A 397 -17.86 7.31 -17.61
CA SER A 397 -18.28 8.03 -16.41
C SER A 397 -19.12 7.16 -15.51
N GLY A 398 -19.22 7.52 -14.23
CA GLY A 398 -20.18 6.94 -13.30
C GLY A 398 -19.84 7.26 -11.86
N SER A 399 -20.25 6.38 -10.96
CA SER A 399 -19.95 6.48 -9.53
C SER A 399 -18.80 5.56 -9.11
N ILE A 400 -18.05 5.98 -8.09
CA ILE A 400 -16.99 5.20 -7.46
C ILE A 400 -17.08 5.31 -5.93
N SER A 401 -16.74 4.23 -5.21
CA SER A 401 -16.55 4.25 -3.75
C SER A 401 -15.30 3.49 -3.37
N PHE A 402 -14.50 4.07 -2.46
CA PHE A 402 -13.23 3.51 -2.01
C PHE A 402 -13.38 3.06 -0.54
N ALA A 403 -13.46 1.75 -0.33
CA ALA A 403 -13.82 1.17 0.96
C ALA A 403 -12.60 0.99 1.87
N SER A 404 -11.53 0.40 1.34
CA SER A 404 -10.34 0.01 2.12
C SER A 404 -9.07 0.07 1.29
N GLY A 405 -7.92 0.33 1.93
CA GLY A 405 -6.62 0.41 1.28
C GLY A 405 -5.47 0.05 2.21
N MET A 406 -4.33 -0.27 1.60
CA MET A 406 -3.04 -0.50 2.25
C MET A 406 -1.93 0.34 1.57
N THR A 407 -0.90 0.76 2.31
CA THR A 407 0.24 1.48 1.71
C THR A 407 0.98 0.61 0.69
N ASP A 408 1.63 1.23 -0.30
CA ASP A 408 2.27 0.56 -1.43
C ASP A 408 1.26 -0.32 -2.20
N ALA A 409 0.11 0.25 -2.58
CA ALA A 409 -1.00 -0.44 -3.25
C ALA A 409 -1.84 0.49 -4.14
N GLY A 410 -2.66 -0.11 -5.00
CA GLY A 410 -3.43 0.58 -6.01
C GLY A 410 -4.24 -0.36 -6.88
N GLY A 411 -4.86 0.18 -7.93
CA GLY A 411 -5.71 -0.55 -8.86
C GLY A 411 -6.02 0.27 -10.11
N TYR A 412 -6.55 -0.37 -11.14
CA TYR A 412 -6.86 0.27 -12.42
C TYR A 412 -8.28 -0.07 -12.87
N PHE A 413 -8.97 0.92 -13.43
CA PHE A 413 -10.16 0.69 -14.25
C PHE A 413 -10.18 1.61 -15.48
N GLY A 414 -10.73 1.12 -16.59
CA GLY A 414 -10.76 1.80 -17.87
C GLY A 414 -10.54 0.85 -19.04
N TYR A 415 -9.95 1.38 -20.12
CA TYR A 415 -9.68 0.66 -21.35
C TYR A 415 -8.31 -0.02 -21.31
N PHE A 416 -8.21 -1.25 -21.81
CA PHE A 416 -6.96 -2.00 -21.91
C PHE A 416 -6.95 -2.91 -23.16
N ASN A 417 -5.77 -3.48 -23.47
CA ASN A 417 -5.64 -4.58 -24.40
C ASN A 417 -5.50 -5.91 -23.61
N GLN A 418 -6.26 -6.93 -23.97
CA GLN A 418 -6.16 -8.23 -23.32
C GLN A 418 -4.83 -8.93 -23.60
N GLU A 419 -4.33 -8.94 -24.84
CA GLU A 419 -3.14 -9.70 -25.20
C GLU A 419 -1.87 -9.17 -24.50
N ASP A 420 -1.69 -7.83 -24.42
CA ASP A 420 -0.56 -7.22 -23.69
C ASP A 420 -0.59 -7.47 -22.18
N GLU A 421 -1.77 -7.42 -21.54
CA GLU A 421 -1.90 -7.51 -20.08
C GLU A 421 -1.78 -8.96 -19.56
N LEU A 422 -2.11 -9.96 -20.39
CA LEU A 422 -1.89 -11.39 -20.12
C LEU A 422 -0.45 -11.85 -20.43
N LEU A 423 0.48 -10.96 -20.80
CA LEU A 423 1.88 -11.33 -21.05
C LEU A 423 2.57 -11.82 -19.76
N GLU A 424 3.11 -13.03 -19.82
CA GLU A 424 4.04 -13.55 -18.81
C GLU A 424 5.41 -12.86 -18.94
N ILE A 425 5.94 -12.36 -17.82
CA ILE A 425 7.25 -11.70 -17.71
C ILE A 425 8.19 -12.65 -16.96
N LYS A 426 9.46 -12.73 -17.36
CA LYS A 426 10.43 -13.66 -16.74
C LYS A 426 11.36 -12.98 -15.74
N GLU A 427 12.02 -13.80 -14.93
CA GLU A 427 12.91 -13.36 -13.85
C GLU A 427 14.24 -12.78 -14.36
N ASP A 428 14.67 -13.17 -15.57
CA ASP A 428 15.86 -12.65 -16.25
C ASP A 428 15.59 -11.39 -17.10
N GLU A 429 14.33 -10.97 -17.26
CA GLU A 429 13.92 -9.77 -18.01
C GLU A 429 14.10 -8.51 -17.15
N THR A 430 15.37 -8.13 -16.95
CA THR A 430 15.82 -7.06 -16.04
C THR A 430 15.40 -5.62 -16.42
N ASP A 431 14.87 -5.39 -17.62
CA ASP A 431 14.22 -4.12 -18.01
C ASP A 431 12.82 -4.03 -17.37
N GLY A 432 12.78 -3.87 -16.05
CA GLY A 432 11.60 -3.99 -15.17
C GLY A 432 10.49 -2.94 -15.31
N ASN A 433 10.18 -2.51 -16.53
CA ASN A 433 8.95 -1.82 -16.88
C ASN A 433 7.91 -2.85 -17.32
N TYR A 434 6.98 -3.19 -16.42
CA TYR A 434 5.76 -3.92 -16.73
C TYR A 434 5.10 -3.41 -18.03
N PRO A 435 4.48 -4.29 -18.85
CA PRO A 435 3.83 -3.93 -20.10
C PRO A 435 2.46 -3.27 -19.84
N TYR A 436 2.46 -2.16 -19.10
CA TYR A 436 1.40 -1.17 -19.18
C TYR A 436 1.41 -0.59 -20.59
N LYS A 437 0.75 -1.27 -21.52
CA LYS A 437 0.63 -0.91 -22.92
C LYS A 437 -0.84 -0.81 -23.25
N ASN A 438 -1.17 0.03 -24.24
CA ASN A 438 -2.52 0.08 -24.77
C ASN A 438 -3.58 0.26 -23.66
N MET A 439 -3.30 1.15 -22.70
CA MET A 439 -4.12 1.40 -21.51
C MET A 439 -4.58 2.86 -21.46
N MET A 440 -5.89 3.11 -21.40
CA MET A 440 -6.45 4.46 -21.17
C MET A 440 -7.51 4.43 -20.06
N GLY A 441 -7.21 5.00 -18.89
CA GLY A 441 -8.08 4.81 -17.73
C GLY A 441 -7.71 5.62 -16.49
N ILE A 442 -8.22 5.16 -15.34
CA ILE A 442 -7.93 5.69 -14.01
C ILE A 442 -7.08 4.68 -13.23
N ARG A 443 -5.98 5.15 -12.68
CA ARG A 443 -5.23 4.46 -11.62
C ARG A 443 -5.58 5.07 -10.27
N ILE A 444 -6.05 4.25 -9.33
CA ILE A 444 -5.96 4.57 -7.91
C ILE A 444 -4.52 4.23 -7.52
N ALA A 445 -3.70 5.24 -7.23
CA ALA A 445 -2.27 5.08 -7.03
C ALA A 445 -1.81 5.77 -5.74
N ASP A 446 -1.20 5.02 -4.83
CA ASP A 446 -0.63 5.58 -3.61
C ASP A 446 0.70 6.30 -3.83
N LEU A 447 1.02 7.18 -2.88
CA LEU A 447 2.32 7.75 -2.62
C LEU A 447 2.44 7.94 -1.10
N THR A 448 3.50 7.38 -0.51
CA THR A 448 3.81 7.41 0.95
C THR A 448 3.78 8.81 1.62
N ARG A 449 3.74 9.92 0.85
CA ARG A 449 3.67 11.32 1.34
C ARG A 449 2.29 11.98 1.21
N VAL A 450 1.27 11.32 0.63
CA VAL A 450 -0.06 11.91 0.38
C VAL A 450 -1.22 10.89 0.48
N GLY A 451 -0.92 9.59 0.62
CA GLY A 451 -1.93 8.56 0.40
C GLY A 451 -2.22 8.40 -1.09
N TYR A 452 -3.49 8.27 -1.44
CA TYR A 452 -3.92 7.90 -2.79
C TYR A 452 -4.33 9.10 -3.65
N TYR A 453 -4.02 8.99 -4.94
CA TYR A 453 -4.51 9.88 -5.99
C TYR A 453 -5.47 9.14 -6.92
N PHE A 454 -6.50 9.84 -7.38
CA PHE A 454 -7.27 9.45 -8.56
C PHE A 454 -6.50 9.93 -9.79
N LYS A 455 -5.68 9.06 -10.39
CA LYS A 455 -4.78 9.41 -11.49
C LYS A 455 -5.32 8.98 -12.85
N PRO A 456 -5.88 9.86 -13.67
CA PRO A 456 -6.08 9.56 -15.08
C PRO A 456 -4.74 9.34 -15.78
N THR A 457 -4.64 8.27 -16.56
CA THR A 457 -3.39 7.79 -17.19
C THR A 457 -3.68 7.24 -18.58
N LEU A 458 -2.76 7.52 -19.52
CA LEU A 458 -2.59 6.81 -20.78
C LEU A 458 -1.24 6.11 -20.77
N PHE A 459 -1.19 4.88 -21.29
CA PHE A 459 0.00 4.27 -21.85
C PHE A 459 -0.30 3.90 -23.32
N ASP A 460 0.63 4.21 -24.21
CA ASP A 460 0.51 3.91 -25.64
C ASP A 460 0.99 2.46 -25.96
N ALA A 461 1.15 2.12 -27.23
CA ALA A 461 1.58 0.76 -27.63
C ALA A 461 3.06 0.47 -27.28
N ASP A 462 3.87 1.51 -27.13
CA ASP A 462 5.28 1.43 -26.72
C ASP A 462 5.45 1.44 -25.18
N GLY A 463 4.35 1.61 -24.43
CA GLY A 463 4.34 1.70 -22.96
C GLY A 463 4.70 3.10 -22.43
N LYS A 464 4.75 4.12 -23.27
CA LYS A 464 5.11 5.49 -22.90
C LYS A 464 3.94 6.18 -22.17
N LYS A 465 4.06 6.20 -20.84
CA LYS A 465 3.06 6.77 -19.93
C LYS A 465 2.88 8.29 -20.08
N THR A 466 1.65 8.77 -19.93
CA THR A 466 1.34 10.14 -19.50
C THR A 466 0.18 10.11 -18.50
N GLU A 467 0.32 10.83 -17.38
CA GLU A 467 -0.66 10.87 -16.29
C GLU A 467 -0.78 12.28 -15.70
N THR A 468 -1.88 12.55 -14.99
CA THR A 468 -1.99 13.70 -14.07
C THR A 468 -2.70 13.27 -12.78
N ASN A 469 -2.79 14.17 -11.80
CA ASN A 469 -3.41 13.92 -10.50
C ASN A 469 -4.77 14.62 -10.42
N CYS A 470 -5.89 13.88 -10.45
CA CYS A 470 -7.24 14.43 -10.29
C CYS A 470 -7.67 14.46 -8.81
N GLY A 471 -6.81 15.02 -7.95
CA GLY A 471 -7.02 15.13 -6.52
C GLY A 471 -6.63 13.90 -5.69
N VAL A 472 -6.67 14.09 -4.37
CA VAL A 472 -6.45 13.03 -3.36
C VAL A 472 -7.77 12.31 -3.15
N PHE A 473 -7.73 10.98 -3.13
CA PHE A 473 -8.89 10.09 -3.11
C PHE A 473 -8.61 8.95 -2.14
N THR A 474 -8.77 9.18 -0.84
CA THR A 474 -8.50 8.20 0.23
C THR A 474 -9.73 7.34 0.52
N PRO A 475 -9.56 6.13 1.11
CA PRO A 475 -10.70 5.28 1.42
C PRO A 475 -11.52 5.86 2.58
N ASP A 476 -12.76 6.26 2.31
CA ASP A 476 -13.73 6.76 3.30
C ASP A 476 -15.16 6.21 3.12
N ASN A 477 -15.34 5.26 2.18
CA ASN A 477 -16.62 4.63 1.79
C ASN A 477 -17.67 5.58 1.18
N ARG A 478 -17.32 6.82 0.80
CA ARG A 478 -18.28 7.72 0.13
C ARG A 478 -18.45 7.39 -1.35
N GLN A 479 -19.67 7.60 -1.84
CA GLN A 479 -19.95 7.66 -3.27
C GLN A 479 -19.42 8.99 -3.84
N HIS A 480 -18.47 8.90 -4.76
CA HIS A 480 -17.97 10.01 -5.57
C HIS A 480 -18.45 9.88 -7.01
N GLN A 481 -18.49 10.99 -7.74
CA GLN A 481 -18.90 11.01 -9.16
C GLN A 481 -17.71 11.37 -10.05
N PHE A 482 -17.47 10.60 -11.10
CA PHE A 482 -16.33 10.81 -12.00
C PHE A 482 -16.73 10.81 -13.47
N THR A 483 -15.94 11.53 -14.28
CA THR A 483 -16.03 11.55 -15.74
C THR A 483 -14.65 11.52 -16.35
N PHE A 484 -14.46 10.76 -17.42
CA PHE A 484 -13.27 10.75 -18.26
C PHE A 484 -13.69 10.97 -19.72
N LYS A 485 -13.07 11.93 -20.40
CA LYS A 485 -13.21 12.13 -21.84
C LYS A 485 -11.83 12.26 -22.49
N TYR A 486 -11.56 11.44 -23.48
CA TYR A 486 -10.56 11.66 -24.50
C TYR A 486 -11.21 12.30 -25.73
N ASP A 487 -10.59 13.35 -26.23
CA ASP A 487 -11.02 14.11 -27.40
C ASP A 487 -9.87 14.09 -28.42
N PRO A 488 -9.98 13.31 -29.53
CA PRO A 488 -8.87 13.10 -30.45
C PRO A 488 -8.56 14.32 -31.33
N ASP A 489 -9.52 15.23 -31.53
CA ASP A 489 -9.36 16.47 -32.31
C ASP A 489 -8.77 17.61 -31.46
N ALA A 490 -8.91 17.54 -30.14
CA ALA A 490 -8.29 18.47 -29.20
C ALA A 490 -6.74 18.45 -29.28
N ASN A 491 -6.11 19.44 -28.65
CA ASN A 491 -4.65 19.66 -28.72
C ASN A 491 -4.12 19.75 -30.18
N GLY A 492 -4.94 20.27 -31.11
CA GLY A 492 -4.56 20.42 -32.52
C GLY A 492 -4.53 19.11 -33.30
N GLY A 493 -5.45 18.17 -33.01
CA GLY A 493 -5.51 16.85 -33.66
C GLY A 493 -4.55 15.80 -33.08
N ILE A 494 -3.86 16.10 -31.98
CA ILE A 494 -2.97 15.16 -31.27
C ILE A 494 -3.75 14.39 -30.19
N GLY A 495 -4.80 15.00 -29.64
CA GLY A 495 -5.66 14.45 -28.61
C GLY A 495 -5.42 15.03 -27.21
N LYS A 496 -6.49 15.17 -26.44
CA LYS A 496 -6.47 15.60 -25.03
C LYS A 496 -7.38 14.71 -24.17
N VAL A 497 -6.91 14.35 -22.98
CA VAL A 497 -7.71 13.75 -21.92
C VAL A 497 -8.14 14.83 -20.93
N THR A 498 -9.43 14.88 -20.61
CA THR A 498 -10.02 15.71 -19.55
C THR A 498 -10.84 14.82 -18.62
N VAL A 499 -10.57 14.91 -17.32
CA VAL A 499 -11.16 14.07 -16.27
C VAL A 499 -11.67 14.95 -15.14
N ALA A 500 -12.69 14.50 -14.42
CA ALA A 500 -13.15 15.15 -13.19
C ALA A 500 -13.52 14.12 -12.12
N LEU A 501 -13.29 14.50 -10.86
CA LEU A 501 -13.79 13.82 -9.66
C LEU A 501 -14.54 14.86 -8.80
N ASP A 502 -15.82 14.60 -8.53
CA ASP A 502 -16.76 15.55 -7.90
C ASP A 502 -16.73 16.95 -8.54
N GLY A 503 -16.60 17.00 -9.87
CA GLY A 503 -16.52 18.25 -10.65
C GLY A 503 -15.17 18.98 -10.57
N LYS A 504 -14.20 18.51 -9.77
CA LYS A 504 -12.82 19.03 -9.81
C LYS A 504 -12.12 18.44 -11.04
N SER A 505 -11.91 19.26 -12.05
CA SER A 505 -11.33 18.81 -13.33
C SER A 505 -9.80 18.79 -13.33
N SER A 506 -9.22 17.93 -14.15
CA SER A 506 -7.79 17.86 -14.48
C SER A 506 -7.63 17.36 -15.92
N GLU A 507 -6.55 17.74 -16.59
CA GLU A 507 -6.32 17.35 -17.99
C GLU A 507 -4.85 17.04 -18.28
N PHE A 508 -4.62 16.26 -19.34
CA PHE A 508 -3.31 16.09 -19.96
C PHE A 508 -3.46 15.99 -21.48
N ASN A 509 -2.45 16.52 -22.18
CA ASN A 509 -2.33 16.42 -23.63
C ASN A 509 -1.49 15.18 -23.98
N LEU A 510 -1.81 14.52 -25.09
CA LEU A 510 -0.93 13.49 -25.67
C LEU A 510 0.28 14.17 -26.35
N SER A 511 1.40 13.46 -26.41
CA SER A 511 2.49 13.79 -27.32
C SER A 511 2.20 13.23 -28.73
N LYS A 512 2.83 13.81 -29.76
CA LYS A 512 2.64 13.36 -31.15
C LYS A 512 3.04 11.90 -31.33
N GLU A 513 4.14 11.49 -30.70
CA GLU A 513 4.62 10.10 -30.78
C GLU A 513 3.62 9.11 -30.16
N GLN A 514 2.95 9.48 -29.06
CA GLN A 514 1.93 8.62 -28.43
C GLN A 514 0.71 8.43 -29.34
N ARG A 515 0.28 9.51 -30.04
CA ARG A 515 -0.79 9.42 -31.03
C ARG A 515 -0.39 8.55 -32.22
N GLU A 516 0.85 8.67 -32.70
CA GLU A 516 1.37 7.91 -33.84
C GLU A 516 1.77 6.46 -33.50
N SER A 517 1.85 6.09 -32.22
CA SER A 517 2.14 4.70 -31.77
C SER A 517 1.04 3.69 -32.16
N GLY A 518 -0.18 4.14 -32.49
CA GLY A 518 -1.26 3.27 -32.95
C GLY A 518 -1.92 2.42 -31.87
N ALA A 519 -2.01 2.92 -30.63
CA ALA A 519 -2.53 2.16 -29.49
C ALA A 519 -3.96 1.61 -29.68
N LEU A 520 -4.20 0.41 -29.11
CA LEU A 520 -5.35 -0.46 -29.41
C LEU A 520 -6.04 -1.01 -28.15
N PHE A 521 -7.27 -0.57 -27.90
CA PHE A 521 -8.10 -1.05 -26.79
C PHE A 521 -9.14 -2.06 -27.30
N ASP A 522 -9.29 -3.19 -26.60
CA ASP A 522 -10.29 -4.24 -26.92
C ASP A 522 -11.18 -4.63 -25.73
N HIS A 523 -10.82 -4.21 -24.51
CA HIS A 523 -11.63 -4.34 -23.30
C HIS A 523 -11.87 -3.02 -22.58
N PHE A 524 -12.98 -2.95 -21.84
CA PHE A 524 -13.24 -1.91 -20.83
C PHE A 524 -13.66 -2.57 -19.50
N GLY A 525 -13.00 -2.25 -18.40
CA GLY A 525 -13.38 -2.79 -17.09
C GLY A 525 -12.33 -2.64 -16.00
N LEU A 526 -12.21 -3.68 -15.19
CA LEU A 526 -11.37 -3.79 -13.99
C LEU A 526 -10.16 -4.70 -14.27
N ILE A 527 -8.99 -4.33 -13.77
CA ILE A 527 -7.75 -5.13 -13.86
C ILE A 527 -6.91 -4.94 -12.59
N ASN A 528 -6.17 -5.96 -12.17
CA ASN A 528 -5.21 -5.78 -11.08
C ASN A 528 -3.94 -5.08 -11.57
N VAL A 529 -3.37 -4.24 -10.72
CA VAL A 529 -2.06 -3.63 -11.00
C VAL A 529 -0.97 -4.65 -10.71
N ARG A 530 -0.16 -4.95 -11.72
CA ARG A 530 1.11 -5.68 -11.56
C ARG A 530 2.17 -4.62 -11.24
N SER A 531 2.64 -4.55 -9.99
CA SER A 531 3.72 -3.64 -9.55
C SER A 531 4.47 -4.08 -8.29
N GLY A 532 4.14 -5.24 -7.72
CA GLY A 532 4.42 -5.60 -6.32
C GLY A 532 3.67 -4.71 -5.32
N GLY A 533 3.47 -5.20 -4.10
CA GLY A 533 2.90 -4.40 -2.99
C GLY A 533 1.71 -5.04 -2.26
N HIS A 534 0.68 -4.24 -2.01
CA HIS A 534 -0.47 -4.61 -1.17
C HIS A 534 -1.83 -4.47 -1.89
N SER A 535 -2.95 -4.48 -1.17
CA SER A 535 -4.30 -4.45 -1.75
C SER A 535 -5.10 -3.17 -1.48
N ILE A 536 -6.04 -2.90 -2.39
CA ILE A 536 -7.12 -1.93 -2.21
C ILE A 536 -8.49 -2.58 -2.46
N GLU A 537 -9.55 -1.93 -2.00
CA GLU A 537 -10.92 -2.37 -2.19
C GLU A 537 -11.78 -1.17 -2.63
N TYR A 538 -12.29 -1.21 -3.86
CA TYR A 538 -13.12 -0.16 -4.45
C TYR A 538 -14.21 -0.75 -5.35
N TYR A 539 -15.27 0.03 -5.57
CA TYR A 539 -16.48 -0.35 -6.30
C TYR A 539 -16.91 0.75 -7.27
N LEU A 540 -17.60 0.36 -8.36
CA LEU A 540 -18.10 1.20 -9.44
C LEU A 540 -19.56 0.83 -9.77
N ASP A 541 -20.44 1.83 -9.92
CA ASP A 541 -21.84 1.65 -10.37
C ASP A 541 -22.33 2.84 -11.22
N ASP A 542 -23.45 2.66 -11.93
CA ASP A 542 -24.04 3.60 -12.91
C ASP A 542 -23.00 4.05 -13.95
N ILE A 543 -22.38 3.08 -14.64
CA ILE A 543 -21.24 3.28 -15.55
C ILE A 543 -21.69 3.39 -17.03
N SER A 544 -21.35 4.51 -17.67
CA SER A 544 -21.40 4.69 -19.13
C SER A 544 -19.99 4.56 -19.73
N TYR A 545 -19.86 3.95 -20.91
CA TYR A 545 -18.58 3.84 -21.64
C TYR A 545 -18.76 3.74 -23.17
N THR A 546 -17.77 4.21 -23.94
CA THR A 546 -17.66 3.97 -25.39
C THR A 546 -17.39 2.49 -25.70
N ALA A 547 -18.13 1.93 -26.67
CA ALA A 547 -17.83 0.64 -27.27
C ALA A 547 -18.02 0.67 -28.80
N ASN A 548 -17.45 -0.32 -29.49
CA ASN A 548 -17.45 -0.47 -30.95
C ASN A 548 -17.70 -1.94 -31.36
N TYR A 549 -18.80 -2.51 -30.88
CA TYR A 549 -19.10 -3.93 -31.04
C TYR A 549 -19.24 -4.35 -32.53
N PRO A 550 -18.56 -5.41 -32.99
CA PRO A 550 -18.80 -6.01 -34.30
C PRO A 550 -20.28 -6.40 -34.51
N ASP A 551 -20.80 -6.13 -35.70
CA ASP A 551 -22.23 -6.29 -36.08
C ASP A 551 -23.25 -5.61 -35.13
N GLY A 552 -22.82 -4.75 -34.20
CA GLY A 552 -23.68 -4.18 -33.15
C GLY A 552 -24.17 -5.21 -32.10
N LYS A 553 -23.58 -6.42 -32.06
CA LYS A 553 -23.95 -7.46 -31.09
C LYS A 553 -23.18 -7.25 -29.79
N LYS A 554 -23.88 -7.17 -28.65
CA LYS A 554 -23.24 -7.28 -27.34
C LYS A 554 -22.57 -8.66 -27.18
N PRO A 555 -21.48 -8.77 -26.40
CA PRO A 555 -20.84 -10.05 -26.09
C PRO A 555 -21.80 -11.08 -25.48
N GLU A 556 -21.42 -12.36 -25.58
CA GLU A 556 -22.13 -13.47 -24.92
C GLU A 556 -21.94 -13.41 -23.40
N PHE A 557 -22.99 -13.74 -22.64
CA PHE A 557 -22.95 -13.76 -21.18
C PHE A 557 -22.00 -14.87 -20.68
N LYS A 558 -20.88 -14.49 -20.07
CA LYS A 558 -19.94 -15.39 -19.39
C LYS A 558 -20.17 -15.31 -17.87
N PRO A 559 -20.70 -16.34 -17.20
CA PRO A 559 -20.85 -16.32 -15.74
C PRO A 559 -19.49 -16.30 -15.05
N GLN A 560 -19.32 -15.46 -14.02
CA GLN A 560 -18.09 -15.43 -13.22
C GLN A 560 -17.71 -16.83 -12.71
N THR A 561 -16.49 -17.26 -13.02
CA THR A 561 -15.87 -18.49 -12.52
C THR A 561 -15.01 -18.22 -11.29
N TYR A 562 -14.77 -19.25 -10.48
CA TYR A 562 -13.92 -19.20 -9.29
C TYR A 562 -12.70 -20.07 -9.48
N VAL A 563 -11.53 -19.62 -9.02
CA VAL A 563 -10.27 -20.34 -9.07
C VAL A 563 -9.85 -20.70 -7.65
N GLU A 564 -9.84 -22.00 -7.32
CA GLU A 564 -9.27 -22.49 -6.06
C GLU A 564 -7.74 -22.46 -6.11
N VAL A 565 -7.10 -21.86 -5.11
CA VAL A 565 -5.64 -21.85 -4.98
C VAL A 565 -5.25 -21.99 -3.50
N PRO A 566 -4.29 -22.85 -3.13
CA PRO A 566 -3.88 -23.02 -1.74
C PRO A 566 -3.25 -21.75 -1.15
N TYR A 567 -3.43 -21.62 0.16
CA TYR A 567 -2.69 -20.67 0.99
C TYR A 567 -1.18 -20.93 0.86
N PRO A 568 -0.34 -19.91 0.60
CA PRO A 568 1.10 -20.09 0.49
C PRO A 568 1.70 -20.21 1.90
N VAL A 569 1.79 -21.44 2.41
CA VAL A 569 2.22 -21.75 3.80
C VAL A 569 3.68 -21.38 4.03
N GLU A 570 4.59 -21.74 3.12
CA GLU A 570 6.05 -21.59 3.29
C GLU A 570 6.52 -20.12 3.43
N SER A 571 5.71 -19.17 2.95
CA SER A 571 5.92 -17.72 3.01
C SER A 571 4.97 -17.03 3.99
N ALA A 572 4.24 -17.79 4.79
CA ALA A 572 3.20 -17.34 5.70
C ALA A 572 2.24 -16.30 5.07
N GLY A 573 1.69 -16.60 3.88
CA GLY A 573 0.60 -15.83 3.28
C GLY A 573 0.97 -14.70 2.31
N ARG A 574 2.24 -14.29 2.19
CA ARG A 574 2.69 -13.50 1.00
C ARG A 574 2.97 -14.46 -0.17
N ARG A 575 3.02 -13.99 -1.42
CA ARG A 575 3.58 -14.75 -2.57
C ARG A 575 4.96 -14.20 -2.96
N TYR A 576 5.79 -14.05 -1.92
CA TYR A 576 7.20 -13.66 -1.86
C TYR A 576 7.63 -13.72 -0.38
#